data_AF-A0A4Y5Z1U6-F1
#
_entry.id   AF-A0A4Y5Z1U6-F1
#
_cell.length_a   1.000
_cell.length_b   1.000
_cell.length_c   1.000
_cell.angle_alpha   90.00
_cell.angle_beta   90.00
_cell.angle_gamma   90.00
#
_symmetry.space_group_name_H-M   'P 1'
#
loop_
_entity.id
_entity.type
_entity.pdbx_description
1 polymer ?
#
loop_
_entity_poly.entity_id
_entity_poly.type
_entity_poly.pdbx_seq_one_letter_code
_entity_poly.pdbx_strand_id
1 'polypeptide(L)'
;MRSITRHQHDSAQKAKTMHSESFLQHYLAPVAPWLYVDSSMWTGVGLAGGFLFSSRFIIQWIHSERKGCIVVPPAFWHLSFWGSLISLFYAVHLDKLPIILSYAFLPALYGRNLWLLKSGRAR
;
A
#
# COMPACT_ATOMS: atom_id res chain seq x y z
N MET A 1 37.84 34.42 -3.56
CA MET A 1 37.62 33.03 -4.06
C MET A 1 36.66 32.25 -3.15
N ARG A 2 35.45 32.79 -2.86
CA ARG A 2 34.42 32.16 -1.99
C ARG A 2 32.99 32.28 -2.56
N SER A 3 32.80 32.92 -3.71
CA SER A 3 31.48 33.22 -4.30
C SER A 3 30.97 32.13 -5.25
N ILE A 4 31.85 31.31 -5.83
CA ILE A 4 31.47 30.29 -6.82
C ILE A 4 30.89 29.03 -6.13
N THR A 5 31.38 28.69 -4.94
CA THR A 5 30.94 27.50 -4.19
C THR A 5 29.51 27.61 -3.64
N ARG A 6 28.97 28.82 -3.47
CA ARG A 6 27.62 29.04 -2.94
C ARG A 6 26.54 28.79 -4.00
N HIS A 7 26.79 29.16 -5.25
CA HIS A 7 25.87 28.93 -6.37
C HIS A 7 25.71 27.45 -6.76
N GLN A 8 26.77 26.65 -6.61
CA GLN A 8 26.71 25.21 -6.93
C GLN A 8 25.90 24.43 -5.90
N HIS A 9 25.93 24.86 -4.63
CA HIS A 9 25.18 24.26 -3.53
C HIS A 9 23.68 24.56 -3.64
N ASP A 10 23.31 25.80 -4.01
CA ASP A 10 21.90 26.18 -4.26
C ASP A 10 21.33 25.47 -5.49
N SER A 11 22.12 25.24 -6.53
CA SER A 11 21.67 24.55 -7.74
C SER A 11 21.39 23.06 -7.51
N ALA A 12 22.20 22.40 -6.67
CA ALA A 12 21.98 21.00 -6.29
C ALA A 12 20.77 20.82 -5.36
N GLN A 13 20.49 21.81 -4.50
CA GLN A 13 19.34 21.81 -3.59
C GLN A 13 18.03 22.18 -4.31
N LYS A 14 18.11 23.06 -5.30
CA LYS A 14 17.00 23.40 -6.22
C LYS A 14 16.64 22.26 -7.17
N ALA A 15 17.62 21.47 -7.62
CA ALA A 15 17.38 20.26 -8.42
C ALA A 15 16.72 19.13 -7.61
N LYS A 16 17.05 18.99 -6.32
CA LYS A 16 16.39 18.05 -5.39
C LYS A 16 14.94 18.43 -5.07
N THR A 17 14.62 19.72 -5.08
CA THR A 17 13.27 20.23 -4.82
C THR A 17 12.36 20.23 -6.06
N MET A 18 12.90 20.28 -7.28
CA MET A 18 12.09 20.18 -8.51
C MET A 18 11.48 18.80 -8.77
N HIS A 19 12.02 17.72 -8.18
CA HIS A 19 11.59 16.34 -8.47
C HIS A 19 10.55 15.76 -7.50
N SER A 20 10.17 16.49 -6.44
CA SER A 20 9.38 15.96 -5.32
C SER A 20 8.19 16.84 -4.87
N GLU A 21 7.74 17.80 -5.68
CA GLU A 21 6.47 18.48 -5.41
C GLU A 21 5.36 17.64 -6.05
N SER A 22 4.77 16.72 -5.27
CA SER A 22 3.63 15.93 -5.74
C SER A 22 2.53 16.87 -6.25
N PHE A 23 1.90 16.57 -7.39
CA PHE A 23 0.84 17.41 -7.97
C PHE A 23 -0.21 17.84 -6.94
N LEU A 24 -0.62 16.92 -6.05
CA LEU A 24 -1.57 17.19 -4.97
C LEU A 24 -0.99 18.06 -3.85
N GLN A 25 0.31 17.94 -3.57
CA GLN A 25 1.00 18.76 -2.56
C GLN A 25 0.97 20.23 -2.93
N HIS A 26 1.10 20.57 -4.22
CA HIS A 26 0.99 21.95 -4.69
C HIS A 26 -0.35 22.61 -4.31
N TYR A 27 -1.45 21.85 -4.37
CA TYR A 27 -2.80 22.35 -4.06
C TYR A 27 -3.18 22.24 -2.58
N LEU A 28 -2.73 21.18 -1.89
CA LEU A 28 -3.15 20.88 -0.52
C LEU A 28 -2.21 21.43 0.55
N ALA A 29 -0.92 21.65 0.25
CA ALA A 29 0.05 22.16 1.22
C ALA A 29 -0.35 23.52 1.83
N PRO A 30 -0.95 24.48 1.09
CA PRO A 30 -1.37 25.75 1.67
C PRO A 30 -2.54 25.62 2.67
N VAL A 31 -3.37 24.58 2.52
CA VAL A 31 -4.64 24.44 3.23
C VAL A 31 -4.54 23.43 4.39
N ALA A 32 -3.74 22.38 4.21
CA ALA A 32 -3.56 21.30 5.17
C ALA A 32 -2.10 20.81 5.24
N PRO A 33 -1.17 21.66 5.70
CA PRO A 33 0.25 21.28 5.80
C PRO A 33 0.48 20.12 6.78
N TRP A 34 -0.40 19.94 7.76
CA TRP A 34 -0.40 18.87 8.75
C TRP A 34 -0.64 17.47 8.17
N LEU A 35 -1.11 17.37 6.93
CA LEU A 35 -1.33 16.09 6.23
C LEU A 35 -0.02 15.43 5.78
N TYR A 36 1.02 16.22 5.53
CA TYR A 36 2.31 15.75 5.02
C TYR A 36 3.37 15.57 6.11
N VAL A 37 3.00 15.79 7.37
CA VAL A 37 3.90 15.61 8.51
C VAL A 37 3.99 14.12 8.84
N ASP A 38 5.14 13.51 8.52
CA ASP A 38 5.44 12.15 8.97
C ASP A 38 5.49 12.14 10.51
N SER A 39 4.50 11.49 11.13
CA SER A 39 4.32 11.39 12.59
C SER A 39 3.96 9.97 12.98
N SER A 40 4.44 9.51 14.13
CA SER A 40 4.08 8.19 14.71
C SER A 40 2.56 7.98 14.80
N MET A 41 1.79 9.06 14.97
CA MET A 41 0.34 9.03 14.96
C MET A 41 -0.23 8.62 13.58
N TRP A 42 0.27 9.23 12.49
CA TRP A 42 -0.14 8.92 11.13
C TRP A 42 0.29 7.52 10.68
N THR A 43 1.46 7.05 11.14
CA THR A 43 1.88 5.65 10.99
C THR A 43 0.85 4.71 11.61
N GLY A 44 0.39 5.00 12.83
CA GLY A 44 -0.67 4.22 13.50
C GLY A 44 -2.00 4.23 12.73
N VAL A 45 -2.41 5.39 12.21
CA VAL A 45 -3.62 5.51 11.36
C VAL A 45 -3.50 4.68 10.09
N GLY A 46 -2.34 4.72 9.42
CA GLY A 46 -2.08 3.90 8.23
C GLY A 46 -2.18 2.40 8.52
N LEU A 47 -1.62 1.95 9.65
CA LEU A 47 -1.70 0.56 10.09
C LEU A 47 -3.14 0.16 10.44
N ALA A 48 -3.88 0.99 11.18
CA ALA A 48 -5.28 0.72 11.53
C ALA A 48 -6.18 0.67 10.29
N GLY A 49 -5.97 1.60 9.34
CA GLY A 49 -6.66 1.61 8.06
C GLY A 49 -6.36 0.35 7.23
N GLY A 50 -5.09 -0.04 7.15
CA GLY A 50 -4.67 -1.27 6.48
C GLY A 50 -5.27 -2.53 7.11
N PHE A 51 -5.29 -2.60 8.44
CA PHE A 51 -5.91 -3.69 9.19
C PHE A 51 -7.43 -3.77 8.97
N LEU A 52 -8.13 -2.64 9.09
CA LEU A 52 -9.58 -2.61 8.85
C LEU A 52 -9.91 -2.94 7.38
N PHE A 53 -9.09 -2.49 6.42
CA PHE A 53 -9.26 -2.81 5.02
C PHE A 53 -9.10 -4.30 4.73
N SER A 54 -8.02 -4.90 5.25
CA SER A 54 -7.74 -6.33 5.10
C SER A 54 -8.74 -7.23 5.84
N SER A 55 -9.32 -6.76 6.96
CA SER A 55 -10.34 -7.51 7.73
C SER A 55 -11.55 -7.95 6.90
N ARG A 56 -11.92 -7.20 5.85
CA ARG A 56 -13.05 -7.53 4.96
C ARG A 56 -12.86 -8.88 4.27
N PHE A 57 -11.62 -9.21 3.91
CA PHE A 57 -11.29 -10.50 3.32
C PHE A 57 -11.23 -11.61 4.37
N ILE A 58 -10.78 -11.31 5.59
CA ILE A 58 -10.78 -12.26 6.72
C ILE A 58 -12.22 -12.64 7.08
N ILE A 59 -13.14 -11.67 7.18
CA ILE A 59 -14.55 -11.93 7.49
C ILE A 59 -15.21 -12.74 6.37
N GLN A 60 -14.94 -12.40 5.10
CA GLN A 60 -15.42 -13.19 3.96
C GLN A 60 -14.90 -14.63 4.03
N TRP A 61 -13.64 -14.81 4.37
CA TRP A 61 -13.02 -16.13 4.51
C TRP A 61 -13.67 -16.92 5.65
N ILE A 62 -13.81 -16.37 6.86
CA ILE A 62 -14.49 -17.05 7.97
C ILE A 62 -15.92 -17.46 7.58
N HIS A 63 -16.64 -16.59 6.85
CA HIS A 63 -17.98 -16.89 6.38
C HIS A 63 -17.98 -17.98 5.27
N SER A 64 -16.98 -18.01 4.40
CA SER A 64 -16.79 -19.06 3.39
C SER A 64 -16.45 -20.41 4.02
N GLU A 65 -15.57 -20.45 5.03
CA GLU A 65 -15.23 -21.68 5.76
C GLU A 65 -16.44 -22.24 6.51
N ARG A 66 -17.23 -21.36 7.15
CA ARG A 66 -18.44 -21.78 7.88
C ARG A 66 -19.53 -22.34 6.98
N LYS A 67 -19.58 -21.94 5.71
CA LYS A 67 -20.61 -22.39 4.74
C LYS A 67 -20.12 -23.45 3.76
N GLY A 68 -18.81 -23.74 3.71
CA GLY A 68 -18.20 -24.69 2.76
C GLY A 68 -18.23 -24.24 1.28
N CYS A 69 -19.04 -23.26 0.91
CA CYS A 69 -19.21 -22.84 -0.47
C CYS A 69 -18.28 -21.67 -0.83
N ILE A 70 -17.50 -21.82 -1.91
CA ILE A 70 -16.76 -20.72 -2.54
C ILE A 70 -17.76 -19.91 -3.39
N VAL A 71 -18.31 -18.84 -2.83
CA VAL A 71 -19.28 -17.97 -3.53
C VAL A 71 -18.60 -17.03 -4.55
N VAL A 72 -17.27 -16.94 -4.52
CA VAL A 72 -16.50 -15.93 -5.26
C VAL A 72 -15.84 -16.54 -6.51
N PRO A 73 -15.96 -15.93 -7.71
CA PRO A 73 -15.40 -16.47 -8.96
C PRO A 73 -13.88 -16.69 -8.90
N PRO A 74 -13.33 -17.76 -9.49
CA PRO A 74 -11.88 -18.01 -9.58
C PRO A 74 -11.06 -16.81 -10.10
N ALA A 75 -11.59 -16.09 -11.08
CA ALA A 75 -10.95 -14.91 -11.67
C ALA A 75 -10.69 -13.79 -10.63
N PHE A 76 -11.56 -13.64 -9.64
CA PHE A 76 -11.40 -12.66 -8.57
C PHE A 76 -10.16 -12.94 -7.72
N TRP A 77 -9.88 -14.21 -7.43
CA TRP A 77 -8.73 -14.63 -6.62
C TRP A 77 -7.41 -14.39 -7.35
N HIS A 78 -7.35 -14.68 -8.65
CA HIS A 78 -6.18 -14.38 -9.48
C HIS A 78 -5.94 -12.86 -9.57
N LEU A 79 -6.99 -12.08 -9.81
CA LEU A 79 -6.88 -10.63 -9.90
C LEU A 79 -6.44 -10.01 -8.56
N SER A 80 -6.97 -10.51 -7.44
CA SER A 80 -6.62 -10.03 -6.09
C SER A 80 -5.19 -10.40 -5.71
N PHE A 81 -4.72 -11.59 -6.09
CA PHE A 81 -3.35 -12.03 -5.86
C PHE A 81 -2.36 -11.16 -6.64
N TRP A 82 -2.57 -11.01 -7.95
CA TRP A 82 -1.68 -10.19 -8.78
C TRP A 82 -1.77 -8.70 -8.44
N GLY A 83 -2.97 -8.19 -8.16
CA GLY A 83 -3.17 -6.80 -7.75
C GLY A 83 -2.49 -6.48 -6.42
N SER A 84 -2.54 -7.39 -5.44
CA SER A 84 -1.85 -7.19 -4.15
C SER A 84 -0.33 -7.31 -4.28
N LEU A 85 0.17 -8.18 -5.16
CA LEU A 85 1.61 -8.29 -5.43
C LEU A 85 2.18 -7.01 -6.09
N ILE A 86 1.47 -6.46 -7.09
CA ILE A 86 1.84 -5.19 -7.73
C ILE A 86 1.81 -4.05 -6.70
N SER A 87 0.77 -4.00 -5.88
CA SER A 87 0.62 -2.99 -4.83
C SER A 87 1.71 -3.10 -3.76
N LEU A 88 2.15 -4.32 -3.43
CA LEU A 88 3.27 -4.55 -2.52
C LEU A 88 4.59 -4.06 -3.11
N PHE A 89 4.88 -4.35 -4.38
CA PHE A 89 6.08 -3.81 -5.04
C PHE A 89 6.07 -2.29 -5.08
N TYR A 90 4.91 -1.68 -5.37
CA TYR A 90 4.75 -0.24 -5.32
C TYR A 90 4.94 0.32 -3.90
N ALA A 91 4.41 -0.37 -2.88
CA ALA A 91 4.59 0.03 -1.48
C ALA A 91 6.06 -0.02 -1.04
N VAL A 92 6.82 -1.03 -1.50
CA VAL A 92 8.26 -1.14 -1.25
C VAL A 92 9.01 -0.02 -1.98
N HIS A 93 8.61 0.33 -3.20
CA HIS A 93 9.17 1.48 -3.92
C HIS A 93 8.94 2.80 -3.18
N LEU A 94 7.79 2.96 -2.51
CA LEU A 94 7.50 4.12 -1.66
C LEU A 94 8.23 4.11 -0.31
N ASP A 95 8.80 2.97 0.10
CA ASP A 95 9.53 2.77 1.36
C ASP A 95 8.78 3.23 2.63
N LYS A 96 7.43 3.18 2.61
CA LYS A 96 6.59 3.53 3.77
C LYS A 96 6.06 2.25 4.44
N LEU A 97 6.59 1.97 5.64
CA LEU A 97 6.30 0.78 6.42
C LEU A 97 4.80 0.45 6.59
N PRO A 98 3.89 1.41 6.90
CA PRO A 98 2.46 1.10 7.04
C PRO A 98 1.83 0.54 5.77
N ILE A 99 2.25 1.04 4.61
CA ILE A 99 1.73 0.64 3.30
C ILE A 99 2.26 -0.75 2.95
N ILE A 100 3.56 -0.99 3.19
CA ILE A 100 4.20 -2.29 2.96
C ILE A 100 3.54 -3.38 3.80
N LEU A 101 3.36 -3.14 5.10
CA LEU A 101 2.70 -4.09 6.00
C LEU A 101 1.26 -4.37 5.59
N SER A 102 0.54 -3.35 5.12
CA SER A 102 -0.83 -3.50 4.64
C SER A 102 -0.91 -4.46 3.45
N TYR A 103 -0.01 -4.35 2.48
CA TYR A 103 -0.03 -5.19 1.27
C TYR A 103 0.67 -6.54 1.42
N ALA A 104 1.60 -6.70 2.37
CA ALA A 104 2.36 -7.94 2.54
C ALA A 104 1.48 -9.13 2.96
N PHE A 105 0.38 -8.89 3.65
CA PHE A 105 -0.52 -9.95 4.15
C PHE A 105 -1.48 -10.50 3.08
N LEU A 106 -1.82 -9.69 2.06
CA LEU A 106 -2.83 -10.05 1.05
C LEU A 106 -2.42 -11.22 0.13
N PRO A 107 -1.18 -11.28 -0.40
CA PRO A 107 -0.74 -12.38 -1.25
C PRO A 107 -0.82 -13.75 -0.59
N ALA A 108 -0.49 -13.84 0.71
CA ALA A 108 -0.57 -15.09 1.47
C ALA A 108 -2.03 -15.58 1.59
N LEU A 109 -2.95 -14.65 1.85
CA LEU A 109 -4.39 -14.93 1.97
C LEU A 109 -4.99 -15.43 0.66
N TYR A 110 -4.69 -14.77 -0.46
CA TYR A 110 -5.19 -15.17 -1.78
C TYR A 110 -4.48 -16.43 -2.32
N GLY A 111 -3.19 -16.60 -2.05
CA GLY A 111 -2.42 -17.78 -2.46
C GLY A 111 -2.95 -19.07 -1.81
N ARG A 112 -3.31 -19.03 -0.52
CA ARG A 112 -4.00 -20.14 0.15
C ARG A 112 -5.33 -20.48 -0.52
N ASN A 113 -6.13 -19.47 -0.86
CA ASN A 113 -7.45 -19.70 -1.47
C ASN A 113 -7.34 -20.29 -2.89
N LEU A 114 -6.33 -19.89 -3.66
CA LEU A 114 -6.01 -20.53 -4.95
C LEU A 114 -5.59 -22.00 -4.77
N TRP A 115 -4.82 -22.30 -3.73
CA TRP A 115 -4.41 -23.68 -3.43
C TRP A 115 -5.59 -24.57 -3.03
N LEU A 116 -6.54 -24.05 -2.25
CA LEU A 116 -7.79 -24.74 -1.88
C LEU A 116 -8.70 -24.98 -3.10
N LEU A 117 -8.81 -24.00 -4.01
CA LEU A 117 -9.55 -24.15 -5.27
C LEU A 117 -8.95 -25.28 -6.13
N LYS A 118 -7.62 -25.36 -6.21
CA LYS A 118 -6.92 -26.39 -7.00
C LYS A 118 -7.05 -27.79 -6.40
N SER A 119 -7.24 -27.93 -5.09
CA SER A 119 -7.27 -29.22 -4.41
C SER A 119 -8.66 -29.89 -4.34
N GLY A 120 -9.65 -29.38 -5.09
CA GLY A 120 -10.93 -30.06 -5.30
C GLY A 120 -11.87 -30.08 -4.09
N ARG A 121 -11.50 -29.43 -2.99
CA ARG A 121 -12.30 -29.27 -1.75
C ARG A 121 -13.26 -28.07 -1.80
N ALA A 122 -13.50 -27.56 -3.00
CA ALA A 122 -14.39 -26.44 -3.29
C ALA A 122 -15.83 -26.88 -3.63
N ARG A 123 -16.26 -28.06 -3.16
CA ARG A 123 -17.64 -28.55 -3.29
C ARG A 123 -18.36 -28.49 -1.96
#